data_AF-A0A846CXW9-F1
#
_entry.id   AF-A0A846CXW9-F1
#
_cell.length_a   1.000
_cell.length_b   1.000
_cell.length_c   1.000
_cell.angle_alpha   90.00
_cell.angle_beta   90.00
_cell.angle_gamma   90.00
#
_symmetry.space_group_name_H-M   'P 1'
#
loop_
_entity.id
_entity.type
_entity.pdbx_description
1 polymer ?
#
loop_
_entity_poly.entity_id
_entity_poly.type
_entity_poly.pdbx_seq_one_letter_code
_entity_poly.pdbx_strand_id
1 'polypeptide(L)'
;MTTLLRQLKPAFCIKSMATSDNGVEITWKDGHQSFYHNLWLLDSCRCPKCFQRDTLSLNSGHDLLKIPLNPTTEKVTIDPEGNLDIVWGGQETGHHSVFDPSWLRVHCYNDPALKQKSKPQLWDASVSISYFDYHEVMNDDDVLLSYLNQLVELGVAIIENAPNDEQSFRALVERVGPLRQRYHPTNVFTMDRQNTVAQAIQHSYQLGRLRNHTDVTA
;
A
#
# COMPACT_ATOMS: atom_id res chain seq x y z
N MET A 1 -12.32 -6.00 -5.84
CA MET A 1 -11.38 -5.17 -6.63
C MET A 1 -11.91 -4.77 -8.01
N THR A 2 -12.62 -5.64 -8.74
CA THR A 2 -13.10 -5.38 -10.11
C THR A 2 -14.11 -4.22 -10.22
N THR A 3 -14.92 -4.00 -9.19
CA THR A 3 -15.93 -2.93 -9.14
C THR A 3 -15.30 -1.54 -8.95
N LEU A 4 -14.26 -1.45 -8.13
CA LEU A 4 -13.58 -0.18 -7.79
C LEU A 4 -12.74 0.35 -8.97
N LEU A 5 -12.06 -0.55 -9.71
CA LEU A 5 -11.36 -0.19 -10.95
C LEU A 5 -12.33 0.29 -12.05
N ARG A 6 -13.54 -0.30 -12.13
CA ARG A 6 -14.59 0.18 -13.04
C ARG A 6 -15.11 1.58 -12.66
N GLN A 7 -15.13 1.91 -11.37
CA GLN A 7 -15.54 3.23 -10.87
C GLN A 7 -14.47 4.32 -11.07
N LEU A 8 -13.19 3.95 -11.20
CA LEU A 8 -12.12 4.91 -11.47
C LEU A 8 -11.99 5.26 -12.97
N LYS A 9 -12.28 4.32 -13.88
CA LYS A 9 -12.33 4.56 -15.34
C LYS A 9 -13.07 5.85 -15.76
N PRO A 10 -14.24 6.19 -15.20
CA PRO A 10 -14.93 7.42 -15.57
C PRO A 10 -14.30 8.71 -15.00
N ALA A 11 -13.41 8.63 -14.00
CA ALA A 11 -12.84 9.82 -13.36
C ALA A 11 -11.66 10.42 -14.15
N PHE A 12 -10.85 9.59 -14.79
CA PHE A 12 -9.63 10.03 -15.48
C PHE A 12 -9.66 9.65 -16.96
N CYS A 13 -9.61 10.66 -17.82
CA CYS A 13 -9.63 10.47 -19.28
C CYS A 13 -8.46 11.21 -19.92
N ILE A 14 -7.80 10.54 -20.86
CA ILE A 14 -6.79 11.16 -21.73
C ILE A 14 -7.52 12.09 -22.71
N LYS A 15 -7.08 13.35 -22.80
CA LYS A 15 -7.55 14.32 -23.80
C LYS A 15 -6.70 14.27 -25.05
N SER A 16 -5.38 14.26 -24.87
CA SER A 16 -4.40 14.17 -25.94
C SER A 16 -3.09 13.65 -25.38
N MET A 17 -2.19 13.24 -26.27
CA MET A 17 -0.85 12.80 -25.90
C MET A 17 0.16 13.25 -26.93
N ALA A 18 1.41 13.38 -26.51
CA ALA A 18 2.56 13.62 -27.36
C ALA A 18 3.65 12.60 -27.05
N THR A 19 4.29 12.09 -28.09
CA THR A 19 5.41 11.14 -27.96
C THR A 19 6.73 11.88 -28.07
N SER A 20 7.70 11.45 -27.28
CA SER A 20 9.11 11.87 -27.35
C SER A 20 10.00 10.63 -27.38
N ASP A 21 11.29 10.81 -27.69
CA ASP A 21 12.24 9.69 -27.73
C ASP A 21 12.33 8.91 -26.41
N ASN A 22 12.06 9.58 -25.29
CA ASN A 22 12.24 9.03 -23.95
C ASN A 22 10.92 8.70 -23.22
N GLY A 23 9.75 8.95 -23.82
CA GLY A 23 8.49 8.78 -23.12
C GLY A 23 7.26 9.38 -23.81
N VAL A 24 6.13 9.27 -23.11
CA VAL A 24 4.83 9.79 -23.52
C VAL A 24 4.37 10.87 -22.55
N GLU A 25 4.05 12.04 -23.10
CA GLU A 25 3.37 13.11 -22.38
C GLU A 25 1.86 12.98 -22.58
N ILE A 26 1.10 13.03 -21.50
CA ILE A 26 -0.35 12.91 -21.47
C ILE A 26 -0.94 14.21 -20.95
N THR A 27 -1.85 14.79 -21.73
CA THR A 27 -2.74 15.85 -21.27
C THR A 27 -4.10 15.24 -20.93
N TRP A 28 -4.54 15.43 -19.70
CA TRP A 28 -5.79 14.88 -19.18
C TRP A 28 -6.96 15.83 -19.44
N LYS A 29 -8.20 15.33 -19.41
CA LYS A 29 -9.40 16.18 -19.57
C LYS A 29 -9.58 17.19 -18.43
N ASP A 30 -9.04 16.93 -17.25
CA ASP A 30 -9.00 17.85 -16.10
C ASP A 30 -7.93 18.95 -16.24
N GLY A 31 -7.14 18.94 -17.33
CA GLY A 31 -6.07 19.90 -17.59
C GLY A 31 -4.73 19.55 -16.93
N HIS A 32 -4.65 18.48 -16.13
CA HIS A 32 -3.37 18.00 -15.62
C HIS A 32 -2.48 17.52 -16.76
N GLN A 33 -1.17 17.49 -16.52
CA GLN A 33 -0.17 16.96 -17.44
C GLN A 33 0.69 15.93 -16.72
N SER A 34 0.96 14.82 -17.39
CA SER A 34 1.80 13.74 -16.86
C SER A 34 2.79 13.28 -17.90
N PHE A 35 3.98 12.90 -17.46
CA PHE A 35 5.00 12.33 -18.32
C PHE A 35 5.38 10.94 -17.82
N TYR A 36 5.44 9.98 -18.74
CA TYR A 36 5.79 8.60 -18.45
C TYR A 36 6.96 8.16 -19.32
N HIS A 37 8.05 7.73 -18.70
CA HIS A 37 9.23 7.24 -19.41
C HIS A 37 8.94 5.93 -20.14
N ASN A 38 9.49 5.77 -21.34
CA ASN A 38 9.36 4.54 -22.13
C ASN A 38 9.85 3.30 -21.37
N LEU A 39 10.98 3.42 -20.65
CA LEU A 39 11.51 2.34 -19.82
C LEU A 39 10.52 1.90 -18.74
N TRP A 40 9.89 2.85 -18.05
CA TRP A 40 8.93 2.54 -16.99
C TRP A 40 7.63 1.95 -17.54
N LEU A 41 7.14 2.46 -18.66
CA LEU A 41 5.95 1.94 -19.33
C LEU A 41 6.18 0.48 -19.76
N LEU A 42 7.33 0.18 -20.39
CA LEU A 42 7.66 -1.19 -20.80
C LEU A 42 7.83 -2.12 -19.59
N ASP A 43 8.51 -1.66 -18.54
CA ASP A 43 8.67 -2.41 -17.28
C ASP A 43 7.32 -2.69 -16.59
N SER A 44 6.37 -1.76 -16.74
CA SER A 44 5.02 -1.87 -16.17
C SER A 44 4.02 -2.61 -17.06
N CYS A 45 4.48 -3.24 -18.15
CA CYS A 45 3.59 -3.92 -19.10
C CYS A 45 2.80 -5.05 -18.43
N ARG A 46 1.48 -5.08 -18.68
CA ARG A 46 0.56 -6.12 -18.16
C ARG A 46 0.00 -7.05 -19.23
N CYS A 47 0.69 -7.20 -20.35
CA CYS A 47 0.32 -8.22 -21.34
C CYS A 47 0.54 -9.64 -20.76
N PRO A 48 -0.13 -10.67 -21.30
CA PRO A 48 0.01 -12.04 -20.79
C PRO A 48 1.45 -12.60 -20.79
N LYS A 49 2.37 -12.01 -21.57
CA LYS A 49 3.79 -12.37 -21.56
C LYS A 49 4.54 -11.78 -20.36
N CYS A 50 4.22 -10.56 -19.95
CA CYS A 50 4.91 -9.84 -18.87
C CYS A 50 4.28 -10.01 -17.49
N PHE A 51 2.99 -10.32 -17.39
CA PHE A 51 2.26 -10.27 -16.13
C PHE A 51 1.32 -11.46 -15.94
N GLN A 52 1.46 -12.16 -14.81
CA GLN A 52 0.58 -13.24 -14.38
C GLN A 52 -0.61 -12.63 -13.62
N ARG A 53 -1.79 -12.64 -14.22
CA ARG A 53 -2.99 -12.01 -13.63
C ARG A 53 -3.44 -12.67 -12.34
N ASP A 54 -3.28 -13.98 -12.20
CA ASP A 54 -3.78 -14.73 -11.03
C ASP A 54 -2.95 -14.47 -9.77
N THR A 55 -1.65 -14.26 -9.93
CA THR A 55 -0.72 -14.00 -8.82
C THR A 55 -0.39 -12.51 -8.65
N LEU A 56 -0.88 -11.66 -9.55
CA LEU A 56 -0.58 -10.23 -9.63
C LEU A 56 0.94 -9.94 -9.67
N SER A 57 1.72 -10.82 -10.30
CA SER A 57 3.18 -10.74 -10.35
C SER A 57 3.68 -10.57 -11.78
N LEU A 58 4.88 -9.99 -11.92
CA LEU A 58 5.61 -10.06 -13.18
C LEU A 58 5.94 -11.52 -13.49
N ASN A 59 5.86 -11.90 -14.76
CA ASN A 59 6.24 -13.22 -15.23
C ASN A 59 7.75 -13.42 -15.13
N SER A 60 8.18 -14.66 -14.97
CA SER A 60 9.58 -15.07 -15.01
C SER A 60 10.30 -14.76 -16.35
N GLY A 61 9.56 -14.41 -17.39
CA GLY A 61 10.09 -13.91 -18.67
C GLY A 61 10.44 -12.41 -18.66
N HIS A 62 10.02 -11.66 -17.64
CA HIS A 62 10.33 -10.23 -17.48
C HIS A 62 11.69 -10.08 -16.77
N ASP A 63 12.75 -10.48 -17.47
CA ASP A 63 14.12 -10.29 -17.01
C ASP A 63 14.52 -8.83 -17.21
N LEU A 64 14.64 -8.09 -16.11
CA LEU A 64 15.02 -6.67 -16.12
C LEU A 64 16.34 -6.42 -16.87
N LEU A 65 17.25 -7.41 -16.88
CA LEU A 65 18.53 -7.31 -17.59
C LEU A 65 18.39 -7.45 -19.11
N LYS A 66 17.24 -7.90 -19.60
CA LYS A 66 16.94 -8.03 -21.04
C LYS A 66 16.11 -6.87 -21.58
N ILE A 67 15.60 -6.00 -20.71
CA ILE A 67 14.89 -4.79 -21.14
C ILE A 67 15.92 -3.83 -21.75
N PRO A 68 15.68 -3.31 -22.97
CA PRO A 68 16.59 -2.34 -23.57
C PRO A 68 16.61 -1.06 -22.72
N LEU A 69 17.80 -0.49 -22.51
CA LEU A 69 17.96 0.75 -21.71
C LEU A 69 17.17 1.93 -22.28
N ASN A 70 17.03 1.99 -23.61
CA ASN A 70 16.27 3.00 -24.32
C ASN A 70 15.21 2.32 -25.21
N PRO A 71 14.07 1.88 -24.66
CA PRO A 71 13.02 1.28 -25.46
C PRO A 71 12.44 2.32 -26.43
N THR A 72 12.29 1.92 -27.68
CA THR A 72 11.66 2.74 -28.71
C THR A 72 10.21 2.30 -28.92
N THR A 73 9.36 3.24 -29.29
CA THR A 73 7.95 2.98 -29.63
C THR A 73 7.78 3.04 -31.14
N GLU A 74 7.19 2.01 -31.75
CA GLU A 74 6.78 2.05 -33.16
C GLU A 74 5.51 2.87 -33.34
N LYS A 75 4.57 2.70 -32.40
CA LYS A 75 3.28 3.38 -32.44
C LYS A 75 2.76 3.59 -31.03
N VAL A 76 2.24 4.79 -30.79
CA VAL A 76 1.51 5.13 -29.57
C VAL A 76 0.17 5.69 -30.01
N THR A 77 -0.92 5.10 -29.55
CA THR A 77 -2.31 5.53 -29.84
C THR A 77 -3.15 5.58 -28.58
N ILE A 78 -4.29 6.28 -28.65
CA ILE A 78 -5.37 6.12 -27.69
C ILE A 78 -6.37 5.17 -28.34
N ASP A 79 -6.69 4.06 -27.68
CA ASP A 79 -7.65 3.09 -28.20
C ASP A 79 -9.11 3.61 -28.10
N PRO A 80 -10.09 2.95 -28.75
CA PRO A 80 -11.49 3.36 -28.68
C PRO A 80 -12.07 3.40 -27.26
N GLU A 81 -11.52 2.59 -26.35
CA GLU A 81 -11.87 2.53 -24.94
C GLU A 81 -11.22 3.64 -24.10
N GLY A 82 -10.34 4.46 -24.71
CA GLY A 82 -9.66 5.60 -24.09
C GLY A 82 -8.36 5.24 -23.37
N ASN A 83 -7.85 4.01 -23.50
CA ASN A 83 -6.58 3.57 -22.92
C ASN A 83 -5.39 4.04 -23.76
N LEU A 84 -4.23 4.14 -23.11
CA LEU A 84 -2.97 4.33 -23.82
C LEU A 84 -2.51 2.99 -24.40
N ASP A 85 -2.37 2.92 -25.72
CA ASP A 85 -1.97 1.76 -26.49
C ASP A 85 -0.58 1.98 -27.09
N ILE A 86 0.38 1.10 -26.78
CA ILE A 86 1.77 1.20 -27.21
C ILE A 86 2.20 -0.08 -27.91
N VAL A 87 2.67 0.07 -29.14
CA VAL A 87 3.44 -0.94 -29.88
C VAL A 87 4.92 -0.59 -29.76
N TRP A 88 5.68 -1.47 -29.13
CA TRP A 88 7.10 -1.29 -28.90
C TRP A 88 7.92 -1.75 -30.10
N GLY A 89 8.98 -1.00 -30.40
CA GLY A 89 9.99 -1.37 -31.38
C GLY A 89 11.17 -2.10 -30.75
N GLY A 90 12.10 -2.53 -31.61
CA GLY A 90 13.33 -3.20 -31.18
C GLY A 90 13.45 -4.62 -31.71
N GLN A 91 14.20 -5.47 -31.01
CA GLN A 91 14.49 -6.84 -31.47
C GLN A 91 13.31 -7.82 -31.32
N GLU A 92 12.40 -7.55 -30.40
CA GLU A 92 11.14 -8.29 -30.29
C GLU A 92 10.03 -7.51 -30.98
N THR A 93 9.71 -7.89 -32.21
CA THR A 93 8.64 -7.25 -32.97
C THR A 93 7.27 -7.59 -32.37
N GLY A 94 6.40 -6.59 -32.24
CA GLY A 94 5.01 -6.78 -31.83
C GLY A 94 4.77 -6.93 -30.33
N HIS A 95 5.70 -6.51 -29.47
CA HIS A 95 5.38 -6.33 -28.05
C HIS A 95 4.36 -5.19 -27.91
N HIS A 96 3.26 -5.46 -27.21
CA HIS A 96 2.10 -4.56 -27.12
C HIS A 96 1.69 -4.37 -25.67
N SER A 97 1.50 -3.11 -25.28
CA SER A 97 1.08 -2.74 -23.93
C SER A 97 -0.12 -1.82 -23.99
N VAL A 98 -1.12 -2.10 -23.16
CA VAL A 98 -2.32 -1.27 -23.00
C VAL A 98 -2.44 -0.85 -21.55
N PHE A 99 -2.57 0.46 -21.32
CA PHE A 99 -2.63 1.05 -19.99
C PHE A 99 -3.94 1.79 -19.77
N ASP A 100 -4.66 1.36 -18.72
CA ASP A 100 -5.85 2.04 -18.24
C ASP A 100 -5.51 3.48 -17.78
N PRO A 101 -6.30 4.51 -18.17
CA PRO A 101 -6.05 5.89 -17.78
C PRO A 101 -6.04 6.12 -16.28
N SER A 102 -6.89 5.44 -15.52
CA SER A 102 -6.94 5.54 -14.06
C SER A 102 -5.67 4.94 -13.46
N TRP A 103 -5.22 3.81 -14.00
CA TRP A 103 -3.98 3.20 -13.57
C TRP A 103 -2.79 4.13 -13.81
N LEU A 104 -2.68 4.71 -15.01
CA LEU A 104 -1.66 5.71 -15.32
C LEU A 104 -1.73 6.88 -14.35
N ARG A 105 -2.93 7.42 -14.10
CA ARG A 105 -3.09 8.59 -13.23
C ARG A 105 -2.61 8.31 -11.82
N VAL A 106 -2.93 7.15 -11.25
CA VAL A 106 -2.48 6.69 -9.92
C VAL A 106 -0.97 6.43 -9.85
N HIS A 107 -0.27 6.37 -10.98
CA HIS A 107 1.19 6.22 -11.05
C HIS A 107 1.88 7.47 -11.60
N CYS A 108 1.19 8.61 -11.64
CA CYS A 108 1.79 9.87 -12.06
C CYS A 108 2.84 10.35 -11.04
N TYR A 109 4.10 10.44 -11.47
CA TYR A 109 5.22 10.90 -10.62
C TYR A 109 5.02 12.31 -10.03
N ASN A 110 4.26 13.14 -10.74
CA ASN A 110 4.09 14.55 -10.45
C ASN A 110 2.72 14.89 -9.86
N ASP A 111 1.84 13.90 -9.60
CA ASP A 111 0.56 14.17 -8.97
C ASP A 111 0.74 14.36 -7.44
N PRO A 112 0.49 15.56 -6.89
CA PRO A 112 0.60 15.82 -5.48
C PRO A 112 -0.37 14.97 -4.64
N ALA A 113 -1.52 14.59 -5.20
CA ALA A 113 -2.53 13.79 -4.51
C ALA A 113 -2.00 12.39 -4.17
N LEU A 114 -1.12 11.82 -5.00
CA LEU A 114 -0.49 10.51 -4.75
C LEU A 114 0.67 10.58 -3.76
N LYS A 115 1.21 11.77 -3.51
CA LYS A 115 2.24 12.02 -2.49
C LYS A 115 1.63 12.26 -1.11
N GLN A 116 0.30 12.32 -1.00
CA GLN A 116 -0.39 12.41 0.28
C GLN A 116 -0.39 11.05 0.98
N LYS A 117 0.77 10.64 1.49
CA LYS A 117 0.76 9.74 2.64
C LYS A 117 0.11 10.52 3.78
N SER A 118 -0.86 9.93 4.47
CA SER A 118 -1.38 10.50 5.72
C SER A 118 -0.19 10.84 6.61
N LYS A 119 0.02 12.14 6.85
CA LYS A 119 1.14 12.59 7.67
C LYS A 119 0.76 12.35 9.11
N PRO A 120 1.63 11.70 9.90
CA PRO A 120 1.37 11.59 11.33
C PRO A 120 1.27 13.01 11.92
N GLN A 121 0.26 13.22 12.74
CA GLN A 121 0.10 14.44 13.51
C GLN A 121 1.01 14.34 14.74
N LEU A 122 1.87 15.34 14.91
CA LEU A 122 2.68 15.47 16.13
C LEU A 122 1.80 16.01 17.26
N TRP A 123 2.02 15.50 18.47
CA TRP A 123 1.19 15.85 19.62
C TRP A 123 1.98 15.82 20.93
N ASP A 124 1.40 16.43 21.95
CA ASP A 124 1.89 16.45 23.34
C ASP A 124 0.75 16.08 24.32
N ALA A 125 0.92 16.40 25.61
CA ALA A 125 -0.04 16.07 26.65
C ALA A 125 -1.45 16.64 26.46
N SER A 126 -1.67 17.59 25.55
CA SER A 126 -3.00 18.14 25.27
C SER A 126 -3.84 17.30 24.28
N VAL A 127 -3.29 16.21 23.74
CA VAL A 127 -3.98 15.39 22.73
C VAL A 127 -5.20 14.68 23.30
N SER A 128 -6.29 14.67 22.54
CA SER A 128 -7.44 13.79 22.80
C SER A 128 -7.23 12.48 22.06
N ILE A 129 -7.13 11.37 22.80
CA ILE A 129 -7.00 10.04 22.21
C ILE A 129 -8.41 9.47 22.00
N SER A 130 -8.65 8.91 20.82
CA SER A 130 -9.95 8.28 20.50
C SER A 130 -10.09 6.92 21.15
N TYR A 131 -11.31 6.65 21.61
CA TYR A 131 -11.73 5.40 22.23
C TYR A 131 -12.67 4.66 21.26
N PHE A 132 -12.50 3.34 21.16
CA PHE A 132 -13.28 2.47 20.30
C PHE A 132 -13.81 1.29 21.10
N ASP A 133 -15.04 0.86 20.84
CA ASP A 133 -15.58 -0.35 21.46
C ASP A 133 -15.02 -1.61 20.77
N TYR A 134 -14.58 -2.59 21.56
CA TYR A 134 -14.04 -3.85 21.05
C TYR A 134 -15.03 -4.57 20.13
N HIS A 135 -16.30 -4.66 20.50
CA HIS A 135 -17.29 -5.40 19.72
C HIS A 135 -17.62 -4.70 18.41
N GLU A 136 -17.63 -3.37 18.39
CA GLU A 136 -17.78 -2.60 17.15
C GLU A 136 -16.58 -2.80 16.22
N VAL A 137 -15.34 -2.66 16.72
CA VAL A 137 -14.12 -2.88 15.92
C VAL A 137 -14.07 -4.30 15.33
N MET A 138 -14.53 -5.30 16.08
CA MET A 138 -14.52 -6.68 15.61
C MET A 138 -15.57 -6.96 14.53
N ASN A 139 -16.72 -6.27 14.55
CA ASN A 139 -17.87 -6.60 13.69
C ASN A 139 -18.14 -5.58 12.56
N ASP A 140 -17.58 -4.39 12.61
CA ASP A 140 -17.83 -3.31 11.66
C ASP A 140 -16.53 -2.84 10.98
N ASP A 141 -16.48 -2.95 9.65
CA ASP A 141 -15.33 -2.55 8.83
C ASP A 141 -15.10 -1.03 8.84
N ASP A 142 -16.15 -0.20 8.96
CA ASP A 142 -16.02 1.26 8.99
C ASP A 142 -15.43 1.73 10.33
N VAL A 143 -15.81 1.05 11.42
CA VAL A 143 -15.22 1.30 12.76
C VAL A 143 -13.77 0.83 12.78
N LEU A 144 -13.46 -0.35 12.24
CA LEU A 144 -12.07 -0.81 12.10
C LEU A 144 -11.24 0.18 11.27
N LEU A 145 -11.76 0.67 10.14
CA LEU A 145 -11.07 1.65 9.31
C LEU A 145 -10.78 2.94 10.08
N SER A 146 -11.75 3.41 10.87
CA SER A 146 -11.59 4.60 11.71
C SER A 146 -10.51 4.40 12.78
N TYR A 147 -10.49 3.23 13.44
CA TYR A 147 -9.45 2.84 14.38
C TYR A 147 -8.05 2.80 13.73
N LEU A 148 -7.92 2.19 12.54
CA LEU A 148 -6.65 2.09 11.82
C LEU A 148 -6.16 3.46 11.33
N ASN A 149 -7.06 4.32 10.85
CA ASN A 149 -6.72 5.69 10.49
C ASN A 149 -6.20 6.48 11.69
N GLN A 150 -6.81 6.30 12.87
CA GLN A 150 -6.34 6.93 14.10
C GLN A 150 -4.93 6.48 14.49
N LEU A 151 -4.62 5.19 14.34
CA LEU A 151 -3.28 4.65 14.56
C LEU A 151 -2.25 5.23 13.58
N VAL A 152 -2.61 5.40 12.30
CA VAL A 152 -1.72 6.00 11.30
C VAL A 152 -1.47 7.49 11.58
N GLU A 153 -2.50 8.21 12.02
CA GLU A 153 -2.45 9.65 12.26
C GLU A 153 -1.76 10.01 13.58
N LEU A 154 -2.17 9.43 14.71
CA LEU A 154 -1.63 9.76 16.04
C LEU A 154 -0.62 8.74 16.56
N GLY A 155 -0.54 7.54 15.99
CA GLY A 155 0.30 6.46 16.54
C GLY A 155 -0.27 5.81 17.80
N VAL A 156 -1.47 6.21 18.25
CA VAL A 156 -2.13 5.68 19.45
C VAL A 156 -3.66 5.74 19.32
N ALA A 157 -4.33 4.69 19.82
CA ALA A 157 -5.77 4.60 19.98
C ALA A 157 -6.07 3.66 21.16
N ILE A 158 -7.25 3.80 21.78
CA ILE A 158 -7.66 2.96 22.92
C ILE A 158 -8.87 2.13 22.51
N ILE A 159 -8.84 0.83 22.84
CA ILE A 159 -9.99 -0.07 22.71
C ILE A 159 -10.54 -0.39 24.10
N GLU A 160 -11.82 -0.13 24.30
CA GLU A 160 -12.56 -0.41 25.53
C GLU A 160 -13.44 -1.65 25.38
N ASN A 161 -13.93 -2.17 26.52
CA ASN A 161 -14.83 -3.33 26.59
C ASN A 161 -14.27 -4.62 25.96
N ALA A 162 -12.96 -4.70 25.77
CA ALA A 162 -12.30 -5.94 25.38
C ALA A 162 -12.42 -6.98 26.51
N PRO A 163 -12.88 -8.22 26.21
CA PRO A 163 -12.87 -9.29 27.19
C PRO A 163 -11.45 -9.55 27.73
N ASN A 164 -11.35 -9.86 29.02
CA ASN A 164 -10.07 -10.04 29.72
C ASN A 164 -9.54 -11.48 29.54
N ASP A 165 -9.25 -11.85 28.30
CA ASP A 165 -8.71 -13.16 27.94
C ASP A 165 -7.78 -13.10 26.71
N GLU A 166 -6.90 -14.09 26.60
CA GLU A 166 -5.90 -14.15 25.52
C GLU A 166 -6.53 -14.35 24.14
N GLN A 167 -7.68 -15.06 24.05
CA GLN A 167 -8.34 -15.34 22.78
C GLN A 167 -8.87 -14.06 22.14
N SER A 168 -9.50 -13.20 22.94
CA SER A 168 -10.01 -11.90 22.51
C SER A 168 -8.89 -10.95 22.07
N PHE A 169 -7.76 -10.94 22.79
CA PHE A 169 -6.57 -10.20 22.36
C PHE A 169 -6.04 -10.69 21.01
N ARG A 170 -5.88 -12.01 20.83
CA ARG A 170 -5.41 -12.59 19.56
C ARG A 170 -6.36 -12.27 18.41
N ALA A 171 -7.67 -12.41 18.64
CA ALA A 171 -8.69 -12.13 17.64
C ALA A 171 -8.62 -10.69 17.13
N LEU A 172 -8.42 -9.72 18.02
CA LEU A 172 -8.24 -8.31 17.64
C LEU A 172 -6.97 -8.09 16.82
N VAL A 173 -5.84 -8.71 17.21
CA VAL A 173 -4.60 -8.58 16.42
C VAL A 173 -4.80 -9.18 15.03
N GLU A 174 -5.36 -10.38 14.94
CA GLU A 174 -5.64 -11.10 13.69
C GLU A 174 -6.67 -10.39 12.79
N ARG A 175 -7.59 -9.62 13.39
CA ARG A 175 -8.52 -8.75 12.67
C ARG A 175 -7.80 -7.64 11.90
N VAL A 176 -6.69 -7.14 12.43
CA VAL A 176 -5.82 -6.14 11.78
C VAL A 176 -4.84 -6.80 10.82
N GLY A 177 -4.21 -7.90 11.23
CA GLY A 177 -3.23 -8.62 10.42
C GLY A 177 -2.59 -9.79 11.16
N PRO A 178 -1.72 -10.57 10.49
CA PRO A 178 -1.14 -11.75 11.10
C PRO A 178 -0.29 -11.40 12.33
N LEU A 179 -0.45 -12.18 13.40
CA LEU A 179 0.43 -12.14 14.57
C LEU A 179 1.88 -12.38 14.14
N ARG A 180 2.73 -11.35 14.28
CA ARG A 180 4.15 -11.48 13.95
C ARG A 180 4.81 -12.40 14.96
N GLN A 181 5.35 -13.51 14.48
CA GLN A 181 6.14 -14.41 15.33
C GLN A 181 7.36 -13.67 15.87
N ARG A 182 7.55 -13.73 17.19
CA ARG A 182 8.73 -13.20 17.87
C ARG A 182 9.39 -14.30 18.69
N TYR A 183 10.41 -13.92 19.46
CA TYR A 183 11.21 -14.82 20.29
C TYR A 183 10.41 -15.63 21.32
N HIS A 184 9.22 -15.18 21.71
CA HIS A 184 8.41 -15.89 22.70
C HIS A 184 7.60 -17.02 22.04
N PRO A 185 7.60 -18.25 22.60
CA PRO A 185 6.96 -19.41 21.98
C PRO A 185 5.47 -19.23 21.69
N THR A 186 4.77 -18.41 22.49
CA THR A 186 3.33 -18.16 22.32
C THR A 186 3.03 -16.90 21.51
N ASN A 187 4.02 -16.08 21.12
CA ASN A 187 3.86 -14.75 20.51
C ASN A 187 3.05 -13.72 21.34
N VAL A 188 2.51 -14.11 22.49
CA VAL A 188 1.79 -13.27 23.44
C VAL A 188 2.57 -13.27 24.74
N PHE A 189 2.91 -12.08 25.24
CA PHE A 189 3.62 -11.92 26.51
C PHE A 189 2.62 -11.64 27.62
N THR A 190 2.52 -12.57 28.57
CA THR A 190 1.72 -12.36 29.78
C THR A 190 2.57 -11.66 30.83
N MET A 191 2.28 -10.39 31.08
CA MET A 191 2.93 -9.59 32.11
C MET A 191 2.38 -9.94 33.50
N ASP A 192 2.80 -11.08 34.03
CA ASP A 192 2.46 -11.52 35.39
C ASP A 192 3.46 -10.97 36.41
N ARG A 193 2.99 -10.02 37.22
CA ARG A 193 3.78 -9.39 38.29
C ARG A 193 4.04 -10.32 39.47
N GLN A 194 3.44 -11.51 39.53
CA GLN A 194 3.72 -12.52 40.55
C GLN A 194 4.82 -13.51 40.12
N ASN A 195 5.25 -13.46 38.85
CA ASN A 195 6.27 -14.34 38.31
C ASN A 195 7.69 -13.93 38.79
N THR A 196 8.14 -14.55 39.88
CA THR A 196 9.44 -14.26 40.52
C THR A 196 10.65 -14.59 39.63
N VAL A 197 10.52 -15.58 38.74
CA VAL A 197 11.58 -15.92 37.78
C VAL A 197 11.72 -14.82 36.73
N ALA A 198 10.61 -14.34 36.17
CA ALA A 198 10.62 -13.27 35.19
C ALA A 198 11.12 -11.94 35.79
N GLN A 199 10.74 -11.64 37.04
CA GLN A 199 11.24 -10.47 37.78
C GLN A 199 12.77 -10.45 37.90
N ALA A 200 13.41 -11.61 38.04
CA ALA A 200 14.86 -11.70 38.18
C ALA A 200 15.62 -11.41 36.87
N ILE A 201 14.95 -11.54 35.72
CA ILE A 201 15.59 -11.54 34.39
C ILE A 201 15.19 -10.32 33.56
N GLN A 202 13.97 -9.79 33.72
CA GLN A 202 13.45 -8.73 32.87
C GLN A 202 12.79 -7.60 33.67
N HIS A 203 13.27 -6.38 33.45
CA HIS A 203 12.86 -5.19 34.22
C HIS A 203 11.38 -4.84 34.04
N SER A 204 10.74 -5.22 32.93
CA SER A 204 9.30 -5.01 32.72
C SER A 204 8.43 -5.77 33.75
N TYR A 205 8.94 -6.86 34.33
CA TYR A 205 8.24 -7.64 35.35
C TYR A 205 8.48 -7.12 36.77
N GLN A 206 9.45 -6.22 36.96
CA GLN A 206 9.83 -5.68 38.28
C GLN A 206 8.86 -4.60 38.78
N LEU A 207 8.78 -4.45 40.10
CA LEU A 207 8.04 -3.37 40.76
C LEU A 207 8.82 -2.06 40.63
N GLY A 208 8.51 -1.25 39.61
CA GLY A 208 9.18 0.03 39.38
C GLY A 208 8.59 0.83 38.23
N ARG A 209 9.03 2.09 38.11
CA ARG A 209 8.66 2.96 36.99
C ARG A 209 9.50 2.62 35.77
N LEU A 210 8.85 2.25 34.67
CA LEU A 210 9.47 2.25 33.36
C LEU A 210 9.57 3.69 32.84
N ARG A 211 10.77 4.09 32.42
CA ARG A 211 10.97 5.35 31.67
C ARG A 211 10.42 5.17 30.25
N ASN A 212 10.22 6.28 29.53
CA ASN A 212 9.84 6.21 28.12
C ASN A 212 10.88 5.39 27.34
N HIS A 213 10.40 4.37 26.64
CA HIS A 213 11.21 3.44 25.85
C HIS A 213 10.35 2.90 24.70
N THR A 214 11.00 2.28 23.73
CA THR A 214 10.36 1.46 22.71
C THR A 214 10.66 0.01 23.02
N ASP A 215 9.66 -0.87 22.91
CA ASP A 215 9.90 -2.30 23.01
C ASP A 215 10.88 -2.77 21.93
N VAL A 216 11.78 -3.69 22.30
CA VAL A 216 12.86 -4.13 21.42
C VAL A 216 12.27 -4.80 20.18
N THR A 217 12.39 -4.14 19.03
CA THR A 217 12.35 -4.78 17.73
C THR A 217 13.70 -5.43 17.50
N ALA A 218 13.76 -6.74 17.68
CA ALA A 218 14.55 -7.51 16.73
C ALA A 218 13.63 -8.00 15.60
#